data_AF-A0A2G3PR20-F1
#
_entry.id   AF-A0A2G3PR20-F1
#
_cell.length_a   1.000
_cell.length_b   1.000
_cell.length_c   1.000
_cell.angle_alpha   90.00
_cell.angle_beta   90.00
_cell.angle_gamma   90.00
#
_symmetry.space_group_name_H-M   'P 1'
#
loop_
_entity.id
_entity.type
_entity.pdbx_description
1 polymer ?
#
loop_
_entity_poly.entity_id
_entity_poly.type
_entity_poly.pdbx_seq_one_letter_code
_entity_poly.pdbx_strand_id
1 'polypeptide(L)'
;MSISWSKAPDLSKDPERGPAVREATSRDKEHYLRGGLREIECRTCHACVMVKKYSPHHTSVQWTAQAREQCPELTRIRAEGGNPAMLPTCPRLSASIDHGVSEGIIPKESPDVDPDGYY
;
A
#
# COMPACT_ATOMS: atom_id res chain seq x y z
N MET A 1 -0.93 5.83 25.84
CA MET A 1 0.52 5.92 26.13
C MET A 1 1.26 5.94 24.81
N SER A 2 1.86 7.07 24.43
CA SER A 2 2.72 7.13 23.24
C SER A 2 4.06 6.49 23.57
N ILE A 3 4.36 5.34 22.98
CA ILE A 3 5.68 4.73 23.06
C ILE A 3 6.63 5.63 22.26
N SER A 4 7.50 6.34 22.96
CA SER A 4 8.58 7.12 22.35
C SER A 4 9.63 6.15 21.84
N TRP A 5 9.93 6.20 20.54
CA TRP A 5 11.07 5.49 19.98
C TRP A 5 12.35 6.07 20.61
N SER A 6 13.13 5.26 21.34
CA SER A 6 14.25 5.74 22.18
C SER A 6 15.37 6.46 21.42
N LYS A 7 15.41 6.36 20.09
CA LYS A 7 16.37 7.06 19.22
C LYS A 7 15.76 8.26 18.49
N ALA A 8 14.46 8.53 18.68
CA ALA A 8 13.83 9.70 18.10
C ALA A 8 14.40 10.96 18.76
N PRO A 9 14.85 11.96 17.97
CA PRO A 9 15.16 13.26 18.54
C PRO A 9 13.91 13.85 19.20
N ASP A 10 14.08 14.46 20.37
CA ASP A 10 13.00 15.16 21.06
C ASP A 10 12.71 16.50 20.36
N LEU A 11 11.76 16.48 19.43
CA LEU A 11 11.32 17.67 18.69
C LEU A 11 10.29 18.50 19.46
N SER A 12 9.89 18.08 20.67
CA SER A 12 8.89 18.82 21.46
C SER A 12 9.40 20.18 21.96
N LYS A 13 10.72 20.33 22.03
CA LYS A 13 11.41 21.54 22.49
C LYS A 13 11.86 22.47 21.36
N ASP A 14 11.60 22.09 20.10
CA ASP A 14 12.00 22.83 18.92
C ASP A 14 10.74 23.26 18.12
N PRO A 15 10.21 24.47 18.37
CA PRO A 15 8.93 24.92 17.83
C PRO A 15 8.97 25.18 16.32
N GLU A 16 10.14 25.33 15.71
CA GLU A 16 10.29 25.50 14.26
C GLU A 16 10.45 24.14 13.56
N ARG A 17 11.34 23.29 14.08
CA ARG A 17 11.65 22.00 13.45
C ARG A 17 10.56 20.96 13.66
N GLY A 18 9.87 20.98 14.79
CA GLY A 18 8.79 20.04 15.11
C GLY A 18 7.65 20.06 14.07
N PRO A 19 7.03 21.21 13.78
CA PRO A 19 6.01 21.35 12.73
C PRO A 19 6.54 20.96 11.34
N ALA A 20 7.74 21.40 10.97
CA ALA A 20 8.34 21.10 9.67
C ALA A 20 8.51 19.59 9.44
N VAL A 21 8.98 18.84 10.44
CA VAL A 21 9.11 17.37 10.36
C VAL A 21 7.74 16.69 10.26
N ARG A 22 6.72 17.20 10.98
CA ARG A 22 5.35 16.66 10.89
C ARG A 22 4.74 16.88 9.51
N GLU A 23 4.93 18.06 8.93
CA GLU A 23 4.49 18.38 7.58
C GLU A 23 5.18 17.47 6.55
N ALA A 24 6.51 17.36 6.60
CA ALA A 24 7.27 16.47 5.74
C ALA A 24 6.79 15.01 5.88
N THR A 25 6.59 14.52 7.12
CA THR A 25 6.06 13.18 7.37
C THR A 25 4.66 12.99 6.78
N SER A 26 3.81 14.02 6.83
CA SER A 26 2.46 13.95 6.24
C SER A 26 2.54 13.88 4.72
N ARG A 27 3.43 14.65 4.11
CA ARG A 27 3.67 14.63 2.66
C ARG A 27 4.20 13.28 2.20
N ASP A 28 5.16 12.70 2.93
CA ASP A 28 5.73 11.39 2.63
C ASP A 28 4.67 10.29 2.73
N LYS A 29 3.80 10.37 3.74
CA LYS A 29 2.67 9.42 3.88
C LYS A 29 1.71 9.51 2.71
N GLU A 30 1.34 10.71 2.29
CA GLU A 30 0.44 10.90 1.14
C GLU A 30 1.08 10.30 -0.13
N HIS A 31 2.34 10.64 -0.38
CA HIS A 31 3.08 10.16 -1.53
C HIS A 31 3.22 8.62 -1.55
N TYR A 32 3.75 8.02 -0.48
CA TYR A 32 4.05 6.58 -0.47
C TYR A 32 2.85 5.67 -0.22
N LEU A 33 1.81 6.14 0.49
CA LEU A 33 0.66 5.31 0.82
C LEU A 33 -0.54 5.54 -0.09
N ARG A 34 -0.56 6.63 -0.87
CA ARG A 34 -1.70 6.97 -1.75
C ARG A 34 -1.28 7.41 -3.15
N GLY A 35 -0.11 8.05 -3.31
CA GLY A 35 0.39 8.61 -4.56
C GLY A 35 0.42 7.63 -5.75
N GLY A 36 -0.49 7.83 -6.69
CA GLY A 36 -0.60 7.03 -7.92
C GLY A 36 -1.14 5.61 -7.70
N LEU A 37 -1.67 5.28 -6.51
CA LEU A 37 -2.38 4.04 -6.29
C LEU A 37 -3.83 4.18 -6.76
N ARG A 38 -4.38 3.10 -7.33
CA ARG A 38 -5.78 3.01 -7.72
C ARG A 38 -6.48 1.89 -6.98
N GLU A 39 -7.72 2.14 -6.59
CA GLU A 39 -8.54 1.11 -5.96
C GLU A 39 -8.90 0.03 -6.97
N ILE A 40 -8.87 -1.22 -6.52
CA ILE A 40 -9.42 -2.34 -7.27
C ILE A 40 -10.07 -3.34 -6.31
N GLU A 41 -11.19 -3.88 -6.75
CA GLU A 41 -11.93 -4.91 -6.05
C GLU A 41 -11.54 -6.30 -6.58
N CYS A 42 -11.24 -7.22 -5.67
CA CYS A 42 -11.05 -8.61 -6.05
C CYS A 42 -12.37 -9.18 -6.59
N ARG A 43 -12.38 -9.60 -7.86
CA ARG A 43 -13.59 -10.12 -8.54
C ARG A 43 -14.13 -11.43 -7.98
N THR A 44 -13.45 -12.03 -7.00
CA THR A 44 -13.92 -13.25 -6.34
C THR A 44 -14.39 -13.05 -4.90
N CYS A 45 -13.62 -12.35 -4.08
CA CYS A 45 -13.94 -12.17 -2.66
C CYS A 45 -14.37 -10.75 -2.29
N HIS A 46 -14.43 -9.85 -3.28
CA HIS A 46 -14.87 -8.46 -3.11
C HIS A 46 -14.02 -7.63 -2.14
N ALA A 47 -12.82 -8.11 -1.80
CA ALA A 47 -11.84 -7.35 -1.03
C ALA A 47 -11.33 -6.16 -1.86
N CYS A 48 -11.49 -4.94 -1.35
CA CYS A 48 -10.99 -3.72 -1.98
C CYS A 48 -9.58 -3.38 -1.50
N VAL A 49 -8.65 -3.21 -2.44
CA VAL A 49 -7.24 -2.89 -2.17
C VAL A 49 -6.79 -1.72 -3.04
N MET A 50 -5.68 -1.09 -2.67
CA MET A 50 -5.04 -0.06 -3.50
C MET A 50 -3.83 -0.65 -4.22
N VAL A 51 -3.70 -0.40 -5.52
CA VAL A 51 -2.69 -1.02 -6.37
C VAL A 51 -1.98 0.03 -7.24
N LYS A 52 -0.66 -0.13 -7.38
CA LYS A 52 0.16 0.62 -8.34
C LYS A 52 1.13 -0.34 -9.01
N LYS A 53 1.19 -0.30 -10.35
CA LYS A 53 2.22 -0.99 -11.12
C LYS A 53 3.39 -0.03 -11.29
N TYR A 54 4.57 -0.42 -10.83
CA TYR A 54 5.82 0.29 -11.15
C TYR A 54 6.43 -0.24 -12.45
N SER A 55 6.21 -1.53 -12.74
CA SER A 55 6.58 -2.15 -14.01
C SER A 55 5.68 -3.37 -14.28
N PRO A 56 5.79 -4.04 -15.44
CA PRO A 56 5.05 -5.28 -15.71
C PRO A 56 5.27 -6.37 -14.66
N HIS A 57 6.41 -6.39 -13.98
CA HIS A 57 6.75 -7.39 -12.96
C HIS A 57 6.79 -6.84 -11.52
N HIS A 58 6.69 -5.52 -11.33
CA HIS A 58 6.71 -4.88 -10.03
C HIS A 58 5.36 -4.22 -9.73
N THR A 59 4.64 -4.79 -8.77
CA THR A 59 3.33 -4.31 -8.32
C THR A 59 3.38 -4.02 -6.82
N SER A 60 2.97 -2.82 -6.41
CA SER A 60 2.67 -2.52 -5.02
C SER A 60 1.19 -2.74 -4.75
N VAL A 61 0.86 -3.46 -3.69
CA VAL A 61 -0.51 -3.74 -3.25
C VAL A 61 -0.63 -3.36 -1.79
N GLN A 62 -1.50 -2.39 -1.50
CA GLN A 62 -1.79 -1.97 -0.14
C GLN A 62 -3.08 -2.63 0.34
N TRP A 63 -2.93 -3.43 1.39
CA TRP A 63 -4.02 -4.16 2.02
C TRP A 63 -4.53 -3.41 3.25
N THR A 64 -5.83 -3.13 3.28
CA THR A 64 -6.51 -2.65 4.48
C THR A 64 -6.81 -3.81 5.43
N ALA A 65 -7.07 -3.53 6.71
CA ALA A 65 -7.48 -4.55 7.67
C ALA A 65 -8.75 -5.28 7.21
N GLN A 66 -9.76 -4.52 6.76
CA GLN A 66 -11.02 -5.05 6.24
C GLN A 66 -10.81 -5.99 5.04
N ALA A 67 -10.02 -5.57 4.04
CA ALA A 67 -9.75 -6.39 2.86
C ALA A 67 -9.06 -7.72 3.21
N ARG A 68 -8.17 -7.70 4.20
CA ARG A 68 -7.48 -8.91 4.69
C ARG A 68 -8.43 -9.88 5.37
N GLU A 69 -9.41 -9.37 6.11
CA GLU A 69 -10.43 -10.18 6.79
C GLU A 69 -11.43 -10.79 5.80
N GLN A 70 -11.79 -10.05 4.75
CA GLN A 70 -12.70 -10.50 3.69
C GLN A 70 -12.11 -11.59 2.79
N CYS A 71 -10.78 -11.71 2.71
CA CYS A 71 -10.14 -12.66 1.78
C CYS A 71 -10.08 -14.08 2.36
N PRO A 72 -10.84 -15.05 1.82
CA PRO A 72 -10.87 -16.42 2.35
C PRO A 72 -9.53 -17.14 2.19
N GLU A 73 -8.74 -16.80 1.17
CA GLU A 73 -7.42 -17.40 0.96
C GLU A 73 -6.43 -17.01 2.05
N LEU A 74 -6.38 -15.71 2.40
CA LEU A 74 -5.51 -15.23 3.48
C LEU A 74 -5.95 -15.82 4.84
N THR A 75 -7.25 -15.96 5.05
CA THR A 75 -7.81 -16.63 6.23
C THR A 75 -7.41 -18.09 6.30
N ARG A 76 -7.53 -18.83 5.18
CA ARG A 76 -7.13 -20.23 5.08
C ARG A 76 -5.66 -20.44 5.42
N ILE A 77 -4.76 -19.66 4.81
CA ILE A 77 -3.31 -19.74 5.07
C ILE A 77 -3.00 -19.52 6.54
N ARG A 78 -3.65 -18.53 7.18
CA ARG A 78 -3.47 -18.27 8.61
C ARG A 78 -3.95 -19.44 9.47
N ALA A 79 -5.08 -20.05 9.11
CA ALA A 79 -5.63 -21.22 9.81
C ALA A 79 -4.73 -22.46 9.68
N GLU A 80 -4.08 -22.63 8.53
CA GLU A 80 -3.08 -23.69 8.28
C GLU A 80 -1.72 -23.41 8.97
N GLY A 81 -1.60 -22.30 9.72
CA GLY A 81 -0.37 -21.91 10.42
C GLY A 81 0.67 -21.20 9.55
N GLY A 82 0.33 -20.88 8.30
CA GLY A 82 1.18 -20.13 7.38
C GLY A 82 1.15 -18.62 7.64
N ASN A 83 2.12 -17.90 7.05
CA ASN A 83 2.16 -16.43 7.07
C ASN A 83 1.73 -15.88 5.70
N PRO A 84 0.54 -15.25 5.59
CA PRO A 84 0.08 -14.67 4.33
C PRO A 84 1.00 -13.56 3.79
N ALA A 85 1.83 -12.93 4.63
CA ALA A 85 2.81 -11.94 4.20
C ALA A 85 3.99 -12.52 3.41
N MET A 86 4.18 -13.85 3.42
CA MET A 86 5.19 -14.53 2.60
C MET A 86 4.72 -14.81 1.17
N LEU A 87 3.44 -14.57 0.88
CA LEU A 87 2.93 -14.63 -0.48
C LEU A 87 3.02 -13.24 -1.12
N PRO A 88 3.37 -13.14 -2.42
CA PRO A 88 3.36 -11.87 -3.14
C PRO A 88 1.98 -11.17 -3.05
N THR A 89 0.91 -11.95 -3.23
CA THR A 89 -0.50 -11.58 -2.96
C THR A 89 -1.40 -12.81 -3.11
N CYS A 90 -2.70 -12.68 -2.85
CA CYS A 90 -3.68 -13.73 -3.16
C CYS A 90 -3.77 -13.96 -4.68
N PRO A 91 -3.66 -15.20 -5.20
CA PRO A 91 -3.70 -15.47 -6.65
C PRO A 91 -4.95 -14.95 -7.37
N ARG A 92 -6.11 -14.97 -6.69
CA ARG A 92 -7.37 -14.43 -7.23
C ARG A 92 -7.35 -12.91 -7.37
N LEU A 93 -6.67 -12.23 -6.44
CA LEU A 93 -6.42 -10.80 -6.55
C LEU A 93 -5.43 -10.50 -7.66
N SER A 94 -4.37 -11.30 -7.84
CA SER A 94 -3.44 -11.14 -8.99
C SER A 94 -4.20 -11.14 -10.31
N ALA A 95 -5.06 -12.14 -10.53
CA ALA A 95 -5.89 -12.22 -11.74
C ALA A 95 -6.84 -11.01 -11.89
N SER A 96 -7.36 -10.48 -10.77
CA SER A 96 -8.19 -9.27 -10.79
C SER A 96 -7.37 -8.03 -11.17
N ILE A 97 -6.13 -7.92 -10.68
CA ILE A 97 -5.20 -6.85 -11.05
C ILE A 97 -4.83 -6.94 -12.53
N ASP A 98 -4.50 -8.13 -13.04
CA ASP A 98 -4.16 -8.32 -14.45
C ASP A 98 -5.32 -7.93 -15.36
N HIS A 99 -6.56 -8.26 -14.97
CA HIS A 99 -7.75 -7.79 -15.66
C HIS A 99 -7.92 -6.26 -15.55
N GLY A 100 -7.71 -5.68 -14.37
CA GLY A 100 -7.72 -4.23 -14.20
C GLY A 100 -6.70 -3.51 -15.10
N VAL A 101 -5.55 -4.13 -15.35
CA VAL A 101 -4.55 -3.64 -16.31
C VAL A 101 -5.03 -3.80 -17.75
N SER A 102 -5.63 -4.95 -18.11
CA SER A 102 -6.12 -5.18 -19.48
C SER A 102 -7.24 -4.21 -19.87
N GLU A 103 -8.11 -3.86 -18.92
CA GLU A 103 -9.21 -2.91 -19.10
C GLU A 103 -8.76 -1.44 -18.99
N GLY A 104 -7.49 -1.17 -18.67
CA GLY A 104 -6.97 0.18 -18.49
C GLY A 104 -7.41 0.88 -17.19
N ILE A 105 -8.01 0.16 -16.25
CA ILE A 105 -8.37 0.65 -14.90
C ILE A 105 -7.10 0.97 -14.11
N ILE A 106 -6.12 0.07 -14.19
CA ILE A 106 -4.80 0.21 -13.57
C ILE A 106 -3.77 0.44 -14.69
N PRO A 107 -2.98 1.52 -14.65
CA PRO A 107 -1.87 1.69 -15.58
C PRO A 107 -0.90 0.50 -15.52
N LYS A 108 -0.37 0.09 -16.68
CA LYS A 108 0.56 -1.05 -16.76
C LYS A 108 1.88 -0.81 -16.04
N GLU A 109 2.28 0.45 -15.94
CA GLU A 109 3.49 0.93 -15.29
C GLU A 109 3.27 2.37 -14.77
N SER A 110 4.15 2.81 -13.89
CA SER A 110 4.13 4.17 -13.37
C SER A 110 4.71 5.11 -14.42
N PRO A 111 4.31 6.39 -14.45
CA PRO A 111 4.95 7.36 -15.33
C PRO A 111 6.45 7.46 -15.03
N ASP A 112 7.25 7.75 -16.06
CA ASP A 112 8.70 7.96 -15.92
C ASP A 112 9.05 9.13 -14.99
N VAL A 113 8.16 10.12 -14.90
CA VAL A 113 8.29 11.27 -14.00
C VAL A 113 7.33 11.10 -12.84
N ASP A 114 7.85 11.20 -11.62
CA ASP A 114 7.03 11.19 -10.43
C ASP A 114 6.15 12.46 -10.40
N PRO A 115 4.81 12.32 -10.39
CA PRO A 115 3.92 13.48 -10.43
C PRO A 115 4.00 14.34 -9.16
N ASP A 116 4.51 13.78 -8.06
CA ASP A 116 4.69 14.47 -6.79
C ASP A 116 6.12 15.06 -6.63
N GLY A 117 7.01 14.81 -7.61
CA GLY A 117 8.37 15.35 -7.67
C GLY A 117 9.32 14.83 -6.59
N TYR A 118 9.09 13.63 -6.08
CA TYR A 118 9.86 13.09 -4.94
C TYR A 118 11.19 12.41 -5.32
N TYR A 119 11.42 12.15 -6.62
CA TYR A 119 12.63 11.53 -7.16
C TYR A 119 13.25 12.34 -8.29
#